data_AF-A0A0B8PCP4-F1
#
_entry.id   AF-A0A0B8PCP4-F1
#
_cell.length_a   1.000
_cell.length_b   1.000
_cell.length_c   1.000
_cell.angle_alpha   90.00
_cell.angle_beta   90.00
_cell.angle_gamma   90.00
#
_symmetry.space_group_name_H-M   'P 1'
#
loop_
_entity.id
_entity.type
_entity.pdbx_description
1 polymer ?
#
loop_
_entity_poly.entity_id
_entity_poly.type
_entity_poly.pdbx_seq_one_letter_code
_entity_poly.pdbx_strand_id
1 'polypeptide(L)'
;MVMLVVGWFICVAYVMRYARMVREDATKSVVYDKYEENKAHFLGDKEEGQLEFTGTRKLILGIFAASFGVMIYGVAVVGWWMAEISAMFLAASIIVGLVARMSEEDFTTSFIDGARDLLGVALIIGIARGIVVVMDNGMITDTILFNAEQMITGLSSVVFINVMFFIEVLLSFLVPSTSGLAVLTMPIMRL
;
A
#
# COMPACT_ATOMS: atom_id res chain seq x y z
N MET A 1 1.20 22.01 -6.07
CA MET A 1 1.48 21.61 -7.48
C MET A 1 2.97 21.63 -7.80
N VAL A 2 3.70 22.74 -7.59
CA VAL A 2 5.15 22.81 -7.86
C VAL A 2 5.96 21.75 -7.09
N MET A 3 5.73 21.59 -5.79
CA MET A 3 6.39 20.57 -4.97
C MET A 3 6.16 19.14 -5.46
N LEU A 4 4.93 18.82 -5.92
CA LEU A 4 4.61 17.50 -6.47
C LEU A 4 5.35 17.24 -7.77
N VAL A 5 5.39 18.21 -8.68
CA VAL A 5 6.08 18.08 -9.97
C VAL A 5 7.58 17.94 -9.76
N VAL A 6 8.18 18.76 -8.88
CA VAL A 6 9.61 18.71 -8.56
C VAL A 6 9.97 17.39 -7.88
N GLY A 7 9.20 16.97 -6.86
CA GLY A 7 9.41 15.71 -6.16
C GLY A 7 9.29 14.50 -7.10
N TRP A 8 8.26 14.49 -7.95
CA TRP A 8 8.09 13.46 -8.96
C TRP A 8 9.29 13.37 -9.91
N PHE A 9 9.77 14.51 -10.41
CA PHE A 9 10.92 14.55 -11.32
C PHE A 9 12.20 14.04 -10.65
N ILE A 10 12.45 14.43 -9.39
CA ILE A 10 13.59 13.96 -8.60
C ILE A 10 13.52 12.45 -8.40
N CYS A 11 12.36 11.91 -8.00
CA CYS A 11 12.15 10.48 -7.80
C CYS A 11 12.39 9.70 -9.10
N VAL A 12 11.81 10.14 -10.22
CA VAL A 12 11.99 9.49 -11.53
C VAL A 12 13.46 9.54 -11.94
N ALA A 13 14.11 10.69 -11.84
CA ALA A 13 15.52 10.82 -12.20
C ALA A 13 16.43 9.92 -11.34
N TYR A 14 16.18 9.86 -10.03
CA TYR A 14 16.91 9.00 -9.11
C TYR A 14 16.72 7.51 -9.44
N VAL A 15 15.47 7.05 -9.59
CA VAL A 15 15.15 5.65 -9.89
C VAL A 15 15.71 5.25 -11.25
N MET A 16 15.54 6.08 -12.29
CA MET A 16 16.06 5.79 -13.63
C MET A 16 17.58 5.79 -13.68
N ARG A 17 18.24 6.67 -12.91
CA ARG A 17 19.70 6.66 -12.75
C ARG A 17 20.17 5.37 -12.07
N TYR A 18 19.53 4.98 -10.97
CA TYR A 18 19.87 3.75 -10.26
C TYR A 18 19.63 2.51 -11.14
N ALA A 19 18.48 2.43 -11.82
CA ALA A 19 18.16 1.32 -12.73
C ALA A 19 19.16 1.22 -13.89
N ARG A 20 19.56 2.36 -14.49
CA ARG A 20 20.60 2.39 -15.53
C ARG A 20 21.94 1.91 -15.00
N MET A 21 22.33 2.39 -13.81
CA MET A 21 23.58 2.03 -13.16
C MET A 21 23.67 0.52 -12.90
N VAL A 22 22.60 -0.10 -12.40
CA VAL A 22 22.54 -1.55 -12.13
C VAL A 22 22.46 -2.36 -13.43
N ARG A 23 21.80 -1.83 -14.47
CA ARG A 23 21.73 -2.48 -15.79
C ARG A 23 23.08 -2.53 -16.49
N GLU A 24 23.88 -1.48 -16.36
CA GLU A 24 25.23 -1.40 -16.94
C GLU A 24 26.24 -2.18 -16.11
N ASP A 25 26.09 -2.18 -14.78
CA ASP A 25 26.99 -2.85 -13.86
C ASP A 25 26.22 -3.38 -12.64
N ALA A 26 26.03 -4.71 -12.63
CA ALA A 26 25.30 -5.40 -11.57
C ALA A 26 25.96 -5.22 -10.19
N THR A 27 27.28 -4.98 -10.12
CA THR A 27 27.99 -4.81 -8.83
C THR A 27 27.63 -3.52 -8.11
N LYS A 28 26.99 -2.58 -8.81
CA LYS A 28 26.50 -1.31 -8.22
C LYS A 28 25.12 -1.45 -7.57
N SER A 29 24.53 -2.63 -7.63
CA SER A 29 23.30 -2.92 -6.90
C SER A 29 23.57 -2.97 -5.40
N VAL A 30 22.73 -2.30 -4.60
CA VAL A 30 22.76 -2.39 -3.12
C VAL A 30 22.54 -3.84 -2.63
N VAL A 31 21.97 -4.69 -3.49
CA VAL A 31 21.63 -6.08 -3.19
C VAL A 31 22.55 -7.05 -3.95
N TYR A 32 23.70 -6.59 -4.45
CA TYR A 32 24.63 -7.42 -5.23
C TYR A 32 25.13 -8.63 -4.44
N ASP A 33 25.47 -8.45 -3.17
CA ASP A 33 25.98 -9.52 -2.31
C ASP A 33 24.94 -10.64 -2.07
N LYS A 34 23.65 -10.31 -2.23
CA LYS A 34 22.53 -11.25 -2.14
C LYS A 34 22.03 -11.70 -3.50
N TYR A 35 22.73 -11.39 -4.59
CA TYR A 35 22.27 -11.72 -5.93
C TYR A 35 22.12 -13.22 -6.12
N GLU A 36 23.14 -14.01 -5.75
CA GLU A 36 23.12 -15.47 -5.87
C GLU A 36 22.13 -16.12 -4.89
N GLU A 37 22.00 -15.60 -3.66
CA GLU A 37 21.01 -16.06 -2.68
C GLU A 37 19.58 -15.79 -3.16
N ASN A 38 19.30 -14.57 -3.65
CA ASN A 38 18.01 -14.22 -4.24
C ASN A 38 17.75 -15.02 -5.51
N LYS A 39 18.78 -15.26 -6.34
CA LYS A 39 18.65 -16.11 -7.52
C LYS A 39 18.31 -17.54 -7.10
N ALA A 40 18.95 -18.10 -6.09
CA ALA A 40 18.59 -19.43 -5.58
C ALA A 40 17.20 -19.46 -4.92
N HIS A 41 16.80 -18.40 -4.21
CA HIS A 41 15.53 -18.35 -3.49
C HIS A 41 14.32 -18.05 -4.41
N PHE A 42 14.49 -17.20 -5.43
CA PHE A 42 13.43 -16.81 -6.37
C PHE A 42 13.47 -17.58 -7.69
N LEU A 43 14.65 -18.04 -8.14
CA LEU A 43 14.87 -18.78 -9.39
C LEU A 43 15.37 -20.22 -9.15
N GLY A 44 15.49 -20.68 -7.90
CA GLY A 44 15.88 -22.06 -7.58
C GLY A 44 14.88 -23.07 -8.13
N ASP A 45 15.39 -23.96 -8.99
CA ASP A 45 14.75 -25.16 -9.55
C ASP A 45 13.48 -24.97 -10.41
N LYS A 46 13.10 -23.73 -10.73
CA LYS A 46 12.14 -23.47 -11.81
C LYS A 46 12.94 -23.30 -13.09
N GLU A 47 12.99 -24.36 -13.91
CA GLU A 47 13.45 -24.27 -15.29
C GLU A 47 12.92 -22.97 -15.93
N GLU A 48 13.76 -22.29 -16.71
CA GLU A 48 13.36 -21.24 -17.66
C GLU A 48 12.36 -21.74 -18.73
N GLY A 49 11.60 -22.81 -18.46
CA GLY A 49 10.38 -23.13 -19.15
C GLY A 49 9.43 -21.98 -18.92
N GLN A 50 9.35 -21.09 -19.92
CA GLN A 50 8.29 -20.10 -20.06
C GLN A 50 7.00 -20.73 -19.57
N LEU A 51 6.50 -20.29 -18.40
CA LEU A 51 5.22 -20.79 -17.89
C LEU A 51 4.21 -20.55 -19.00
N GLU A 52 3.82 -21.62 -19.70
CA GLU A 52 3.00 -21.45 -20.88
C GLU A 52 1.73 -20.72 -20.46
N PHE A 53 1.40 -19.67 -21.20
CA PHE A 53 0.25 -18.83 -20.92
C PHE A 53 -1.02 -19.57 -21.35
N THR A 54 -1.31 -20.67 -20.64
CA THR A 54 -2.44 -21.55 -20.93
C THR A 54 -3.75 -20.78 -20.85
N GLY A 55 -4.76 -21.25 -21.57
CA GLY A 55 -6.10 -20.65 -21.55
C GLY A 55 -6.65 -20.49 -20.13
N THR A 56 -6.37 -21.46 -19.26
CA THR A 56 -6.74 -21.44 -17.84
C THR A 56 -6.04 -20.30 -17.09
N ARG A 57 -4.73 -20.12 -17.26
CA ARG A 57 -3.98 -19.02 -16.61
C ARG A 57 -4.46 -17.66 -17.09
N LYS A 58 -4.75 -17.50 -18.39
CA LYS A 58 -5.34 -16.27 -18.95
C LYS A 58 -6.71 -15.99 -18.34
N LEU A 59 -7.54 -17.02 -18.17
CA LEU A 59 -8.86 -16.89 -17.55
C LEU A 59 -8.76 -16.49 -16.07
N ILE A 60 -7.84 -17.10 -15.31
CA ILE A 60 -7.57 -16.75 -13.90
C ILE A 60 -7.12 -15.29 -13.79
N LEU A 61 -6.19 -14.85 -14.63
CA LEU A 61 -5.76 -13.44 -14.71
C LEU A 61 -6.92 -12.50 -15.04
N GLY A 62 -7.81 -12.92 -15.95
CA GLY A 62 -9.03 -12.18 -16.26
C GLY A 62 -9.97 -12.04 -15.06
N ILE A 63 -10.20 -13.13 -14.33
CA ILE A 63 -11.02 -13.14 -13.11
C ILE A 63 -10.38 -12.22 -12.06
N PHE A 64 -9.08 -12.33 -11.83
CA PHE A 64 -8.36 -11.48 -10.89
C PHE A 64 -8.47 -10.00 -11.25
N ALA A 65 -8.24 -9.62 -12.51
CA ALA A 65 -8.39 -8.25 -12.98
C ALA A 65 -9.85 -7.76 -12.84
N ALA A 66 -10.83 -8.61 -13.15
CA ALA A 66 -12.24 -8.30 -12.99
C ALA A 66 -12.61 -8.07 -11.51
N SER A 67 -12.08 -8.87 -10.58
CA SER A 67 -12.27 -8.68 -9.14
C SER A 67 -11.80 -7.30 -8.68
N PHE A 68 -10.66 -6.80 -9.19
CA PHE A 68 -10.21 -5.43 -8.92
C PHE A 68 -11.15 -4.39 -9.51
N GLY A 69 -11.64 -4.58 -10.74
CA GLY A 69 -12.62 -3.68 -11.35
C GLY A 69 -13.92 -3.59 -10.54
N VAL A 70 -14.44 -4.75 -10.12
CA VAL A 70 -15.65 -4.85 -9.27
C VAL A 70 -15.39 -4.24 -7.90
N MET A 71 -14.24 -4.48 -7.29
CA MET A 71 -13.85 -3.85 -6.02
C MET A 71 -13.87 -2.32 -6.14
N ILE A 72 -13.23 -1.77 -7.16
CA ILE A 72 -13.14 -0.31 -7.37
C ILE A 72 -14.54 0.27 -7.55
N TYR A 73 -15.37 -0.34 -8.39
CA TYR A 73 -16.76 0.09 -8.58
C TYR A 73 -17.59 -0.02 -7.29
N GLY A 74 -17.46 -1.14 -6.58
CA GLY A 74 -18.15 -1.40 -5.31
C GLY A 74 -17.83 -0.34 -4.26
N VAL A 75 -16.55 0.00 -4.10
CA VAL A 75 -16.11 1.03 -3.14
C VAL A 75 -16.50 2.43 -3.61
N ALA A 76 -16.27 2.76 -4.88
CA ALA A 76 -16.44 4.13 -5.37
C ALA A 76 -17.90 4.54 -5.59
N VAL A 77 -18.78 3.60 -5.94
CA VAL A 77 -20.17 3.90 -6.34
C VAL A 77 -21.19 3.27 -5.40
N VAL A 78 -20.99 2.00 -5.02
CA VAL A 78 -21.96 1.25 -4.21
C VAL A 78 -21.78 1.49 -2.71
N GLY A 79 -20.60 1.98 -2.30
CA GLY A 79 -20.27 2.25 -0.90
C GLY A 79 -19.86 1.01 -0.12
N TRP A 80 -19.28 0.00 -0.80
CA TRP A 80 -18.77 -1.19 -0.14
C TRP A 80 -17.69 -0.87 0.89
N TRP A 81 -17.74 -1.58 2.01
CA TRP A 81 -16.74 -1.48 3.07
C TRP A 81 -16.03 -2.83 3.24
N MET A 82 -15.41 -3.04 4.39
CA MET A 82 -14.55 -4.21 4.63
C MET A 82 -15.25 -5.55 4.42
N ALA A 83 -16.51 -5.70 4.83
CA ALA A 83 -17.21 -6.98 4.75
C ALA A 83 -17.48 -7.39 3.29
N GLU A 84 -17.97 -6.46 2.47
CA GLU A 84 -18.29 -6.69 1.07
C GLU A 84 -17.04 -6.93 0.23
N ILE A 85 -15.97 -6.16 0.48
CA ILE A 85 -14.68 -6.36 -0.20
C ILE A 85 -14.11 -7.74 0.14
N SER A 86 -14.12 -8.12 1.42
CA SER A 86 -13.61 -9.42 1.88
C SER A 86 -14.42 -10.57 1.27
N ALA A 87 -15.75 -10.47 1.27
CA ALA A 87 -16.62 -11.46 0.67
C ALA A 87 -16.40 -11.60 -0.85
N MET A 88 -16.18 -10.48 -1.55
CA MET A 88 -15.90 -10.49 -2.98
C MET A 88 -14.58 -11.18 -3.30
N PHE A 89 -13.50 -10.86 -2.58
CA PHE A 89 -12.21 -11.54 -2.79
C PHE A 89 -12.26 -13.02 -2.39
N LEU A 90 -13.02 -13.36 -1.34
CA LEU A 90 -13.25 -14.76 -0.99
C LEU A 90 -13.98 -15.50 -2.11
N ALA A 91 -15.07 -14.93 -2.64
CA ALA A 91 -15.79 -15.51 -3.77
C ALA A 91 -14.90 -15.64 -5.01
N ALA A 92 -14.08 -14.62 -5.31
CA ALA A 92 -13.12 -14.67 -6.40
C ALA A 92 -12.09 -15.80 -6.22
N SER A 93 -11.58 -15.99 -5.00
CA SER A 93 -10.64 -17.07 -4.70
C SER A 93 -11.26 -18.45 -4.95
N ILE A 94 -12.51 -18.66 -4.53
CA ILE A 94 -13.26 -19.91 -4.77
C ILE A 94 -13.45 -20.13 -6.28
N ILE A 95 -13.86 -19.10 -7.03
CA ILE A 95 -14.02 -19.19 -8.49
C ILE A 95 -12.69 -19.55 -9.16
N VAL A 96 -11.58 -18.94 -8.74
CA VAL A 96 -10.24 -19.27 -9.25
C VAL A 96 -9.87 -20.72 -8.93
N GLY A 97 -10.13 -21.20 -7.71
CA GLY A 97 -9.88 -22.59 -7.32
C GLY A 97 -10.65 -23.59 -8.19
N LEU A 98 -11.92 -23.31 -8.48
CA LEU A 98 -12.76 -24.12 -9.37
C LEU A 98 -12.24 -24.11 -10.82
N VAL A 99 -11.88 -22.94 -11.36
CA VAL A 99 -11.35 -22.79 -12.72
C VAL A 99 -9.99 -23.47 -12.87
N ALA A 100 -9.15 -23.35 -11.85
CA ALA A 100 -7.84 -24.02 -11.79
C ALA A 100 -7.98 -25.53 -11.55
N ARG A 101 -9.18 -26.04 -11.21
CA ARG A 101 -9.44 -27.43 -10.83
C ARG A 101 -8.51 -27.90 -9.70
N MET A 102 -8.30 -27.04 -8.71
CA MET A 102 -7.50 -27.37 -7.53
C MET A 102 -8.23 -28.39 -6.66
N SER A 103 -7.47 -29.26 -6.00
CA SER A 103 -8.02 -30.11 -4.93
C SER A 103 -8.43 -29.26 -3.72
N GLU A 104 -9.33 -29.77 -2.87
CA GLU A 104 -9.74 -29.07 -1.66
C GLU A 104 -8.57 -28.82 -0.70
N GLU A 105 -7.65 -29.78 -0.62
CA GLU A 105 -6.43 -29.69 0.19
C GLU A 105 -5.49 -28.60 -0.34
N ASP A 106 -5.23 -28.57 -1.65
CA ASP A 106 -4.37 -27.56 -2.27
C ASP A 106 -4.96 -26.16 -2.13
N PHE A 107 -6.28 -26.02 -2.34
CA PHE A 107 -6.97 -24.74 -2.20
C PHE A 107 -6.91 -24.23 -0.77
N THR A 108 -7.23 -25.08 0.21
CA THR A 108 -7.24 -24.70 1.62
C THR A 108 -5.84 -24.34 2.12
N THR A 109 -4.84 -25.14 1.74
CA THR A 109 -3.42 -24.87 2.07
C THR A 109 -2.97 -23.55 1.48
N SER A 110 -3.21 -23.33 0.18
CA SER A 110 -2.84 -22.08 -0.51
C SER A 110 -3.54 -20.86 0.09
N PHE A 111 -4.81 -20.99 0.47
CA PHE A 111 -5.57 -19.91 1.11
C PHE A 111 -5.01 -19.58 2.51
N ILE A 112 -4.72 -20.59 3.32
CA ILE A 112 -4.14 -20.41 4.65
C ILE A 112 -2.75 -19.79 4.57
N ASP A 113 -1.92 -20.24 3.64
CA ASP A 113 -0.57 -19.69 3.47
C ASP A 113 -0.62 -18.23 3.03
N GLY A 114 -1.51 -17.88 2.08
CA GLY A 114 -1.74 -16.47 1.72
C GLY A 114 -2.26 -15.62 2.90
N ALA A 115 -3.12 -16.17 3.76
CA ALA A 115 -3.55 -15.49 4.97
C ALA A 115 -2.41 -15.30 5.99
N ARG A 116 -1.54 -16.31 6.15
CA ARG A 116 -0.38 -16.27 7.06
C ARG A 116 0.60 -15.17 6.68
N ASP A 117 0.84 -14.96 5.40
CA ASP A 117 1.73 -13.89 4.91
C ASP A 117 1.25 -12.50 5.34
N LEU A 118 -0.06 -12.31 5.52
CA LEU A 118 -0.66 -11.05 5.94
C LEU A 118 -0.84 -10.93 7.47
N LEU A 119 -0.69 -12.01 8.24
CA LEU A 119 -0.88 -11.98 9.70
C LEU A 119 0.09 -11.02 10.39
N GLY A 120 1.36 -11.03 9.99
CA GLY A 120 2.37 -10.11 10.55
C GLY A 120 2.01 -8.65 10.31
N VAL A 121 1.57 -8.32 9.09
CA VAL A 121 1.12 -6.98 8.72
C VAL A 121 -0.15 -6.59 9.48
N ALA A 122 -1.12 -7.50 9.59
CA ALA A 122 -2.39 -7.27 10.28
C ALA A 122 -2.18 -6.96 11.78
N LEU A 123 -1.26 -7.65 12.46
CA LEU A 123 -0.91 -7.38 13.85
C LEU A 123 -0.29 -5.99 14.03
N ILE A 124 0.63 -5.60 13.14
CA ILE A 124 1.25 -4.27 13.17
C ILE A 124 0.18 -3.18 12.95
N ILE A 125 -0.71 -3.37 11.97
CA ILE A 125 -1.82 -2.43 11.70
C ILE A 125 -2.77 -2.34 12.90
N GLY A 126 -3.09 -3.47 13.55
CA GLY A 126 -3.93 -3.51 14.74
C GLY A 126 -3.35 -2.71 15.90
N ILE A 127 -2.05 -2.87 16.19
CA ILE A 127 -1.35 -2.08 17.22
C ILE A 127 -1.32 -0.60 16.85
N ALA A 128 -0.96 -0.28 15.61
CA ALA A 128 -0.92 1.10 15.13
C ALA A 128 -2.29 1.77 15.27
N ARG A 129 -3.37 1.07 14.94
CA ARG A 129 -4.74 1.57 15.13
C ARG A 129 -5.10 1.72 16.61
N GLY A 130 -4.64 0.81 17.47
CA GLY A 130 -4.81 0.91 18.92
C GLY A 130 -4.20 2.19 19.50
N ILE A 131 -2.98 2.57 19.07
CA ILE A 131 -2.33 3.81 19.50
C ILE A 131 -3.16 5.03 19.12
N VAL A 132 -3.66 5.09 17.87
CA VAL A 132 -4.54 6.18 17.40
C VAL A 132 -5.78 6.31 18.27
N VAL A 133 -6.43 5.19 18.57
CA VAL A 133 -7.64 5.18 19.42
C VAL A 133 -7.34 5.70 20.83
N VAL A 134 -6.18 5.36 21.41
CA VAL A 134 -5.77 5.89 22.72
C VAL A 134 -5.47 7.40 22.64
N MET A 135 -4.81 7.86 21.57
CA MET A 135 -4.51 9.28 21.36
C MET A 135 -5.77 10.12 21.17
N ASP A 136 -6.72 9.62 20.38
CA ASP A 136 -8.01 10.28 20.14
C ASP A 136 -8.84 10.34 21.43
N ASN A 137 -8.96 9.23 22.17
CA ASN A 137 -9.67 9.23 23.46
C ASN A 137 -8.97 10.06 24.54
N GLY A 138 -7.65 10.20 24.45
CA GLY A 138 -6.86 11.03 25.36
C GLY A 138 -6.83 12.52 25.02
N MET A 139 -7.54 12.96 23.97
CA MET A 139 -7.51 14.32 23.42
C MET A 139 -6.09 14.81 23.06
N ILE A 140 -5.16 13.88 22.82
CA ILE A 140 -3.77 14.20 22.45
C ILE A 140 -3.75 14.75 21.03
N THR A 141 -4.51 14.13 20.12
CA THR A 141 -4.67 14.58 18.74
C THR A 141 -5.16 16.03 18.68
N ASP A 142 -6.22 16.36 19.44
CA ASP A 142 -6.78 17.71 19.49
C ASP A 142 -5.80 18.75 20.05
N THR A 143 -5.02 18.37 21.07
CA THR A 143 -3.99 19.24 21.66
C THR A 143 -2.89 19.57 20.64
N ILE A 144 -2.47 18.60 19.84
CA ILE A 144 -1.47 18.82 18.77
C ILE A 144 -2.05 19.76 17.71
N LEU A 145 -3.31 19.54 17.30
CA LEU A 145 -3.99 20.37 16.29
C LEU A 145 -4.13 21.83 16.75
N PHE A 146 -4.51 22.04 18.01
CA PHE A 146 -4.63 23.39 18.58
C PHE A 146 -3.29 24.15 18.60
N ASN A 147 -2.19 23.46 18.92
CA ASN A 147 -0.85 24.07 18.86
C ASN A 147 -0.40 24.31 17.41
N ALA A 148 -0.71 23.39 16.51
CA ALA A 148 -0.44 23.53 15.08
C ALA A 148 -1.16 24.75 14.49
N GLU A 149 -2.46 24.91 14.79
CA GLU A 149 -3.29 26.06 14.40
C GLU A 149 -2.69 27.40 14.83
N GLN A 150 -2.22 27.50 16.08
CA GLN A 150 -1.55 28.73 16.55
C GLN A 150 -0.24 29.02 15.81
N MET A 151 0.50 27.99 15.41
CA MET A 151 1.80 28.14 14.74
C MET A 151 1.68 28.64 13.28
N ILE A 152 0.54 28.40 12.64
CA ILE A 152 0.32 28.69 11.21
C ILE A 152 -0.61 29.88 10.94
N THR A 153 -1.34 30.36 11.96
CA THR A 153 -2.20 31.54 11.83
C THR A 153 -1.37 32.78 11.48
N GLY A 154 -1.77 33.52 10.43
CA GLY A 154 -1.12 34.76 10.00
C GLY A 154 0.14 34.61 9.15
N LEU A 155 0.50 33.38 8.75
CA LEU A 155 1.61 33.13 7.82
C LEU A 155 1.23 33.43 6.37
N SER A 156 2.21 33.83 5.55
CA SER A 156 2.01 33.94 4.09
C SER A 156 1.75 32.58 3.45
N SER A 157 0.98 32.51 2.36
CA SER A 157 0.56 31.25 1.72
C SER A 157 1.71 30.31 1.36
N VAL A 158 2.88 30.84 1.02
CA VAL A 158 4.08 30.05 0.71
C VAL A 158 4.70 29.44 1.96
N VAL A 159 4.77 30.18 3.08
CA VAL A 159 5.33 29.66 4.33
C VAL A 159 4.34 28.68 4.97
N PHE A 160 3.05 29.01 4.95
CA PHE A 160 1.96 28.17 5.44
C PHE A 160 2.03 26.75 4.85
N ILE A 161 2.10 26.62 3.52
CA ILE A 161 2.05 25.30 2.88
C ILE A 161 3.29 24.44 3.19
N ASN A 162 4.45 25.05 3.42
CA ASN A 162 5.66 24.33 3.80
C ASN A 162 5.59 23.85 5.25
N VAL A 163 5.16 24.72 6.18
CA VAL A 163 4.98 24.35 7.59
C VAL A 163 3.90 23.28 7.73
N MET A 164 2.78 23.43 7.03
CA MET A 164 1.69 22.45 7.01
C MET A 164 2.15 21.09 6.47
N PHE A 165 2.99 21.06 5.42
CA PHE A 165 3.58 19.82 4.93
C PHE A 165 4.39 19.09 6.01
N PHE A 166 5.20 19.79 6.79
CA PHE A 166 5.95 19.17 7.89
C PHE A 166 5.05 18.71 9.05
N ILE A 167 4.00 19.47 9.37
CA ILE A 167 2.99 19.07 10.34
C ILE A 167 2.28 17.80 9.87
N GLU A 168 1.90 17.71 8.59
CA GLU A 168 1.29 16.49 8.03
C GLU A 168 2.22 15.29 8.05
N VAL A 169 3.51 15.48 7.75
CA VAL A 169 4.51 14.41 7.88
C VAL A 169 4.54 13.90 9.33
N LEU A 170 4.59 14.79 10.32
CA LEU A 170 4.59 14.41 11.73
C LEU A 170 3.28 13.72 12.15
N LEU A 171 2.14 14.28 11.75
CA LEU A 171 0.82 13.70 12.03
C LEU A 171 0.62 12.37 11.32
N SER A 172 1.25 12.13 10.16
CA SER A 172 1.13 10.84 9.43
C SER A 172 1.79 9.67 10.17
N PHE A 173 2.79 9.95 11.01
CA PHE A 173 3.36 8.94 11.92
C PHE A 173 2.41 8.60 13.07
N LEU A 174 1.66 9.59 13.56
CA LEU A 174 0.76 9.44 14.71
C LEU A 174 -0.62 8.91 14.29
N VAL A 175 -1.10 9.32 13.13
CA VAL A 175 -2.40 8.99 12.52
C VAL A 175 -2.14 8.34 11.16
N PRO A 176 -1.90 7.02 11.12
CA PRO A 176 -1.59 6.28 9.90
C PRO A 176 -2.77 6.14 8.93
N SER A 177 -3.99 6.53 9.32
CA SER A 177 -5.13 6.58 8.40
C SER A 177 -5.14 7.89 7.63
N THR A 178 -4.90 7.84 6.32
CA THR A 178 -4.94 8.98 5.41
C THR A 178 -6.28 9.73 5.44
N SER A 179 -7.41 9.02 5.56
CA SER A 179 -8.73 9.65 5.70
C SER A 179 -8.92 10.36 7.04
N GLY A 180 -8.47 9.76 8.16
CA GLY A 180 -8.51 10.39 9.48
C GLY A 180 -7.63 11.64 9.55
N LEU A 181 -6.42 11.57 9.00
CA LEU A 181 -5.52 12.72 8.92
C LEU A 181 -6.14 13.88 8.12
N ALA A 182 -6.82 13.59 7.00
CA ALA A 182 -7.51 14.61 6.21
C ALA A 182 -8.65 15.29 6.98
N VAL A 183 -9.45 14.54 7.75
CA VAL A 183 -10.54 15.12 8.56
C VAL A 183 -9.98 16.06 9.63
N LEU A 184 -8.87 15.68 10.27
CA LEU A 184 -8.23 16.45 11.33
C LEU A 184 -7.54 17.73 10.83
N THR A 185 -6.99 17.70 9.61
CA THR A 185 -6.23 18.81 9.02
C THR A 185 -7.10 19.78 8.21
N MET A 186 -8.30 19.39 7.78
CA MET A 186 -9.21 20.26 7.02
C MET A 186 -9.57 21.58 7.71
N PRO A 187 -9.88 21.63 9.03
CA PRO A 187 -10.13 22.88 9.72
C PRO A 187 -8.94 23.83 9.64
N ILE A 188 -7.73 23.29 9.79
CA ILE A 188 -6.47 24.02 9.77
C ILE A 188 -6.18 24.62 8.38
N MET A 189 -6.46 23.86 7.31
CA MET A 189 -6.25 24.34 5.93
C MET A 189 -7.16 25.50 5.52
N ARG A 190 -8.20 25.80 6.31
CA ARG A 190 -9.15 26.89 6.05
C ARG A 190 -8.77 28.20 6.76
N LEU A 191 -7.73 28.20 7.59
CA LEU A 191 -7.16 29.38 8.28
C LEU A 191 -6.20 30.15 7.37
#